data_AF-A0A4Q5LMX3-F1
#
_entry.id   AF-A0A4Q5LMX3-F1
#
_cell.length_a   1.000
_cell.length_b   1.000
_cell.length_c   1.000
_cell.angle_alpha   90.00
_cell.angle_beta   90.00
_cell.angle_gamma   90.00
#
_symmetry.space_group_name_H-M   'P 1'
#
loop_
_entity.id
_entity.type
_entity.pdbx_description
1 polymer ?
#
loop_
_entity_poly.entity_id
_entity_poly.type
_entity_poly.pdbx_seq_one_letter_code
_entity_poly.pdbx_strand_id
1 'polypeptide(L)'
;MMKLFKLRTFTITLLILSIAGFSYAQDSTKKAAVKQVTVKSVAVKPNPYAAKKYVPYKKPVTAAVQTPGATTPPLHAPVQPATPVDKSLRGQYQYLLTKVYNYQQPLVAALFKNYSDTLSQTRKQLKAAQATLAAQTKTIDTLKAASITKDQTLAESKAKVDEVSLLGIPLSKSTYNLIMWGLVIGFGAIAVIVIARSGSHSREANYRIKLYNELEEEYKIYKSKANEKEKKLARELQTERNKNDELMGKG
;
A
#
# COMPACT_ATOMS: atom_id res chain seq x y z
N MET A 1 6.53 -35.03 42.83
CA MET A 1 6.14 -33.61 42.62
C MET A 1 6.66 -33.00 41.32
N MET A 2 7.95 -33.05 40.98
CA MET A 2 8.54 -32.26 39.86
C MET A 2 7.90 -32.46 38.46
N LYS A 3 7.35 -33.64 38.14
CA LYS A 3 6.58 -33.86 36.89
C LYS A 3 5.30 -33.01 36.82
N LEU A 4 4.59 -32.83 37.93
CA LEU A 4 3.34 -32.04 37.98
C LEU A 4 3.59 -30.55 37.74
N PHE A 5 4.71 -30.03 38.25
CA PHE A 5 5.09 -28.62 38.03
C PHE A 5 5.45 -28.37 36.56
N LYS A 6 6.27 -29.26 35.96
CA LYS A 6 6.57 -29.20 34.52
C LYS A 6 5.33 -29.32 33.64
N LEU A 7 4.38 -30.19 34.00
CA LEU A 7 3.11 -30.32 33.26
C LEU A 7 2.27 -29.03 33.38
N ARG A 8 2.12 -28.46 34.58
CA ARG A 8 1.38 -27.20 34.78
C ARG A 8 2.01 -26.03 34.05
N THR A 9 3.34 -25.88 34.07
CA THR A 9 4.01 -24.85 33.26
C THR A 9 3.79 -25.10 31.78
N PHE A 10 3.87 -26.35 31.30
CA PHE A 10 3.64 -26.67 29.88
C PHE A 10 2.21 -26.35 29.45
N THR A 11 1.19 -26.66 30.26
CA THR A 11 -0.20 -26.27 29.97
C THR A 11 -0.41 -24.76 29.99
N ILE A 12 0.26 -24.02 30.87
CA ILE A 12 0.18 -22.54 30.91
C ILE A 12 0.86 -21.94 29.66
N THR A 13 2.04 -22.42 29.28
CA THR A 13 2.71 -21.99 28.04
C THR A 13 1.90 -22.35 26.79
N LEU A 14 1.28 -23.53 26.75
CA LEU A 14 0.42 -23.95 25.62
C LEU A 14 -0.87 -23.10 25.55
N LEU A 15 -1.46 -22.75 26.69
CA LEU A 15 -2.60 -21.84 26.76
C LEU A 15 -2.23 -20.45 26.22
N ILE A 16 -1.11 -19.87 26.68
CA ILE A 16 -0.58 -18.59 26.21
C ILE A 16 -0.26 -18.64 24.70
N LEU A 17 0.31 -19.74 24.21
CA LEU A 17 0.62 -19.92 22.80
C LEU A 17 -0.65 -20.05 21.93
N SER A 18 -1.74 -20.62 22.46
CA SER A 18 -3.03 -20.64 21.78
C SER A 18 -3.70 -19.26 21.70
N ILE A 19 -3.52 -18.42 22.73
CA ILE A 19 -4.00 -17.03 22.75
C ILE A 19 -3.20 -16.18 21.74
N ALA A 20 -1.89 -16.43 21.58
CA ALA A 20 -1.08 -15.82 20.53
C ALA A 20 -1.47 -16.23 19.09
N GLY A 21 -2.29 -17.27 18.92
CA GLY A 21 -2.73 -17.77 17.61
C GLY A 21 -3.82 -16.94 16.91
N PHE A 22 -4.48 -16.03 17.62
CA PHE A 22 -5.65 -15.28 17.10
C PHE A 22 -5.53 -13.77 17.25
N SER A 23 -4.69 -13.14 16.41
CA SER A 23 -4.93 -11.78 15.89
C SER A 23 -4.06 -11.48 14.67
N TYR A 24 -4.36 -12.15 13.54
CA TYR A 24 -4.30 -11.40 12.29
C TYR A 24 -5.34 -10.28 12.40
N ALA A 25 -4.88 -9.04 12.45
CA ALA A 25 -5.76 -7.88 12.37
C ALA A 25 -6.35 -7.79 10.94
N GLN A 26 -7.37 -8.60 10.67
CA GLN A 26 -8.41 -8.17 9.75
C GLN A 26 -9.03 -6.92 10.35
N ASP A 27 -8.50 -5.77 9.96
CA ASP A 27 -9.14 -4.48 10.13
C ASP A 27 -10.44 -4.50 9.32
N SER A 28 -11.47 -5.07 9.95
CA SER A 28 -12.85 -5.03 9.52
C SER A 28 -13.42 -3.63 9.78
N THR A 29 -12.77 -2.63 9.18
CA THR A 29 -13.48 -1.68 8.34
C THR A 29 -14.51 -2.46 7.53
N LYS A 30 -15.73 -2.55 8.07
CA LYS A 30 -16.89 -2.98 7.30
C LYS A 30 -16.83 -2.17 6.01
N LYS A 31 -16.96 -2.84 4.86
CA LYS A 31 -17.28 -2.14 3.62
C LYS A 31 -18.63 -1.47 3.82
N ALA A 32 -18.61 -0.26 4.38
CA ALA A 32 -19.66 0.72 4.20
C ALA A 32 -19.87 0.75 2.70
N ALA A 33 -21.08 0.37 2.27
CA ALA A 33 -21.35 0.12 0.87
C ALA A 33 -21.44 1.45 0.14
N VAL A 34 -20.28 2.04 -0.15
CA VAL A 34 -20.05 2.76 -1.40
C VAL A 34 -20.51 1.80 -2.47
N LYS A 35 -21.77 1.98 -2.91
CA LYS A 35 -22.28 1.34 -4.11
C LYS A 35 -21.18 1.52 -5.14
N GLN A 36 -20.70 0.42 -5.70
CA GLN A 36 -20.03 0.54 -6.99
C GLN A 36 -21.03 1.31 -7.85
N VAL A 37 -20.65 2.51 -8.28
CA VAL A 37 -21.33 3.15 -9.40
C VAL A 37 -20.91 2.31 -10.58
N THR A 38 -21.63 1.20 -10.75
CA THR A 38 -21.56 0.35 -11.93
C THR A 38 -22.07 1.21 -13.06
N VAL A 39 -21.17 2.02 -13.60
CA VAL A 39 -21.32 2.66 -14.90
C VAL A 39 -21.54 1.50 -15.83
N LYS A 40 -22.81 1.20 -16.13
CA LYS A 40 -23.18 0.21 -17.13
C LYS A 40 -22.36 0.58 -18.36
N SER A 41 -21.60 -0.39 -18.87
CA SER A 41 -20.94 -0.28 -20.15
C SER A 41 -22.03 -0.12 -21.21
N VAL A 42 -22.45 1.13 -21.44
CA VAL A 42 -23.26 1.50 -22.59
C VAL A 42 -22.43 1.09 -23.78
N ALA A 43 -22.88 0.04 -24.48
CA ALA A 43 -22.14 -0.56 -25.58
C ALA A 43 -22.10 0.46 -26.73
N VAL A 44 -21.05 1.29 -26.72
CA VAL A 44 -20.72 2.18 -27.83
C VAL A 44 -20.44 1.26 -29.02
N LYS A 45 -21.39 1.23 -29.95
CA LYS A 45 -21.28 0.46 -31.20
C LYS A 45 -19.94 0.77 -31.85
N PRO A 46 -19.21 -0.22 -32.38
CA PRO A 46 -17.86 -0.03 -32.88
C PRO A 46 -17.84 1.11 -33.91
N ASN A 47 -17.01 2.12 -33.67
CA ASN A 47 -16.85 3.26 -34.56
C ASN A 47 -16.34 2.76 -35.92
N PRO A 48 -17.10 2.91 -37.03
CA PRO A 48 -16.70 2.37 -38.33
C PRO A 48 -15.50 3.11 -38.95
N TYR A 49 -15.10 4.25 -38.40
CA TYR A 49 -13.95 5.02 -38.86
C TYR A 49 -12.64 4.52 -38.23
N ALA A 50 -12.31 3.26 -38.51
CA ALA A 50 -10.99 2.70 -38.23
C ALA A 50 -9.88 3.50 -38.92
N ALA A 51 -8.70 3.56 -38.29
CA ALA A 51 -7.65 4.53 -38.62
C ALA A 51 -7.09 4.39 -40.04
N LYS A 52 -7.47 5.30 -40.95
CA LYS A 52 -6.69 5.57 -42.17
C LYS A 52 -5.42 6.35 -41.77
N LYS A 53 -4.25 5.81 -42.09
CA LYS A 53 -2.96 6.44 -41.76
C LYS A 53 -2.86 7.83 -42.39
N TYR A 54 -2.55 8.83 -41.59
CA TYR A 54 -2.32 10.20 -42.05
C TYR A 54 -1.03 10.28 -42.86
N VAL A 55 -1.15 10.63 -44.14
CA VAL A 55 -0.01 11.01 -45.00
C VAL A 55 0.17 12.53 -44.96
N PRO A 56 1.35 13.05 -44.59
CA PRO A 56 1.56 14.50 -44.49
C PRO A 56 1.59 15.14 -45.88
N TYR A 57 0.76 16.16 -46.10
CA TYR A 57 0.74 16.95 -47.33
C TYR A 57 2.07 17.69 -47.52
N LYS A 58 2.85 17.29 -48.53
CA LYS A 58 4.05 18.02 -48.97
C LYS A 58 3.63 19.18 -49.87
N LYS A 59 4.08 20.39 -49.55
CA LYS A 59 3.94 21.56 -50.46
C LYS A 59 4.70 21.27 -51.76
N PRO A 60 4.12 21.52 -52.95
CA PRO A 60 4.89 21.47 -54.20
C PRO A 60 5.92 22.59 -54.23
N VAL A 61 7.12 22.28 -54.72
CA VAL A 61 8.22 23.24 -54.91
C VAL A 61 8.10 23.87 -56.30
N THR A 62 8.36 25.17 -56.39
CA THR A 62 8.38 25.91 -57.66
C THR A 62 9.60 25.49 -58.48
N ALA A 63 9.40 24.69 -59.53
CA ALA A 63 10.44 24.39 -60.51
C ALA A 63 10.48 25.50 -61.58
N ALA A 64 11.65 26.12 -61.77
CA ALA A 64 11.88 27.01 -62.91
C ALA A 64 12.10 26.16 -64.17
N VAL A 65 11.41 26.50 -65.27
CA VAL A 65 11.56 25.84 -66.57
C VAL A 65 12.47 26.69 -67.45
N GLN A 66 13.45 26.05 -68.10
CA GLN A 66 14.45 26.69 -68.96
C GLN A 66 13.98 26.77 -70.41
N THR A 67 14.57 27.70 -71.17
CA THR A 67 14.32 27.93 -72.60
C THR A 67 15.12 26.99 -73.50
N PRO A 68 14.60 26.74 -74.72
CA PRO A 68 15.45 26.80 -75.92
C PRO A 68 14.79 27.60 -77.07
N GLY A 69 15.62 28.19 -77.95
CA GLY A 69 15.24 28.63 -79.29
C GLY A 69 15.73 27.65 -80.37
N ALA A 70 15.39 27.73 -81.65
CA ALA A 70 14.55 28.69 -82.39
C ALA A 70 13.94 27.95 -83.64
N THR A 71 13.51 28.48 -84.80
CA THR A 71 13.66 29.81 -85.44
C THR A 71 12.55 30.06 -86.51
N THR A 72 11.99 31.27 -86.53
CA THR A 72 11.25 31.92 -87.66
C THR A 72 9.92 31.31 -88.19
N PRO A 73 9.03 32.11 -88.83
CA PRO A 73 7.58 31.81 -88.99
C PRO A 73 7.11 31.96 -90.48
N PRO A 74 5.83 32.24 -90.86
CA PRO A 74 4.55 32.27 -90.12
C PRO A 74 3.32 31.60 -90.80
N LEU A 75 2.30 31.21 -90.02
CA LEU A 75 0.93 31.76 -90.12
C LEU A 75 0.04 31.32 -88.93
N HIS A 76 -1.08 32.04 -88.71
CA HIS A 76 -2.11 31.80 -87.69
C HIS A 76 -1.64 31.80 -86.22
N ALA A 77 -1.62 32.99 -85.59
CA ALA A 77 -1.39 33.14 -84.16
C ALA A 77 -2.70 33.01 -83.35
N PRO A 78 -2.85 32.02 -82.46
CA PRO A 78 -3.85 32.09 -81.40
C PRO A 78 -3.37 33.10 -80.34
N VAL A 79 -4.06 34.23 -80.23
CA VAL A 79 -3.71 35.30 -79.29
C VAL A 79 -3.78 34.77 -77.86
N GLN A 80 -2.64 34.72 -77.16
CA GLN A 80 -2.59 34.33 -75.75
C GLN A 80 -3.41 35.31 -74.92
N PRO A 81 -4.50 34.88 -74.25
CA PRO A 81 -5.35 35.79 -73.51
C PRO A 81 -4.70 36.19 -72.18
N ALA A 82 -4.80 37.48 -71.83
CA ALA A 82 -4.18 38.03 -70.64
C ALA A 82 -4.55 37.28 -69.35
N THR A 83 -3.60 37.17 -68.42
CA THR A 83 -3.78 36.45 -67.16
C THR A 83 -4.82 37.12 -66.25
N PRO A 84 -5.53 36.34 -65.39
CA PRO A 84 -6.52 36.92 -64.47
C PRO A 84 -5.89 37.93 -63.51
N VAL A 85 -6.40 39.16 -63.53
CA VAL A 85 -5.95 40.27 -62.65
C VAL A 85 -6.19 39.95 -61.18
N ASP A 86 -7.28 39.22 -60.86
CA ASP A 86 -7.52 38.64 -59.55
C ASP A 86 -7.36 37.11 -59.61
N LYS A 87 -6.43 36.58 -58.80
CA LYS A 87 -6.16 35.14 -58.65
C LYS A 87 -7.14 34.44 -57.69
N SER A 88 -8.04 35.15 -57.03
CA SER A 88 -9.09 34.54 -56.20
C SER A 88 -10.02 33.66 -57.06
N LEU A 89 -10.71 32.71 -56.43
CA LEU A 89 -11.70 31.87 -57.09
C LEU A 89 -12.79 32.69 -57.81
N ARG A 90 -13.18 33.84 -57.23
CA ARG A 90 -14.17 34.75 -57.80
C ARG A 90 -13.61 35.53 -58.99
N GLY A 91 -12.35 35.95 -58.93
CA GLY A 91 -11.64 36.58 -60.05
C GLY A 91 -11.46 35.63 -61.23
N GLN A 92 -11.06 34.39 -60.96
CA GLN A 92 -10.96 33.33 -61.97
C GLN A 92 -12.31 33.01 -62.62
N TYR A 93 -13.40 32.96 -61.84
CA TYR A 93 -14.76 32.81 -62.36
C TYR A 93 -15.18 34.00 -63.24
N GLN A 94 -14.95 35.24 -62.77
CA GLN A 94 -15.28 36.43 -63.54
C GLN A 94 -14.50 36.49 -64.86
N TYR A 95 -13.23 36.09 -64.85
CA TYR A 95 -12.41 35.96 -66.06
C TYR A 95 -12.95 34.87 -66.99
N LEU A 96 -13.33 33.70 -66.47
CA LEU A 96 -13.92 32.60 -67.25
C LEU A 96 -15.22 33.04 -67.97
N LEU A 97 -16.08 33.83 -67.31
CA LEU A 97 -17.29 34.40 -67.95
C LEU A 97 -16.99 35.29 -69.17
N THR A 98 -15.80 35.91 -69.25
CA THR A 98 -15.37 36.69 -70.44
C THR A 98 -14.84 35.82 -71.59
N LYS A 99 -14.71 34.51 -71.39
CA LYS A 99 -14.13 33.56 -72.36
C LYS A 99 -15.10 32.47 -72.82
N VAL A 100 -16.15 32.19 -72.07
CA VAL A 100 -17.19 31.21 -72.45
C VAL A 100 -18.33 31.89 -73.21
N TYR A 101 -18.97 31.16 -74.12
CA TYR A 101 -20.11 31.67 -74.88
C TYR A 101 -21.33 31.85 -73.98
N ASN A 102 -22.27 32.73 -74.37
CA ASN A 102 -23.41 33.12 -73.55
C ASN A 102 -24.28 31.91 -73.10
N TYR A 103 -24.44 30.91 -73.97
CA TYR A 103 -25.17 29.66 -73.66
C TYR A 103 -24.47 28.75 -72.64
N GLN A 104 -23.16 28.93 -72.41
CA GLN A 104 -22.36 28.16 -71.47
C GLN A 104 -22.33 28.79 -70.06
N GLN A 105 -22.58 30.10 -69.95
CA GLN A 105 -22.60 30.81 -68.67
C GLN A 105 -23.50 30.19 -67.59
N PRO A 106 -24.75 29.73 -67.84
CA PRO A 106 -25.56 29.11 -66.79
C PRO A 106 -24.95 27.81 -66.24
N LEU A 107 -24.26 27.02 -67.06
CA LEU A 107 -23.58 25.79 -66.63
C LEU A 107 -22.34 26.12 -65.79
N VAL A 108 -21.56 27.12 -66.20
CA VAL A 108 -20.39 27.62 -65.45
C VAL A 108 -20.81 28.25 -64.12
N ALA A 109 -21.93 28.99 -64.09
CA ALA A 109 -22.52 29.56 -62.89
C ALA A 109 -23.01 28.48 -61.91
N ALA A 110 -23.67 27.43 -62.41
CA ALA A 110 -24.10 26.28 -61.60
C ALA A 110 -22.89 25.54 -60.98
N LEU A 111 -21.83 25.31 -61.77
CA LEU A 111 -20.59 24.70 -61.28
C LEU A 111 -19.92 25.55 -60.18
N PHE A 112 -19.80 26.87 -60.39
CA PHE A 112 -19.23 27.79 -59.40
C PHE A 112 -20.08 27.85 -58.12
N LYS A 113 -21.41 27.85 -58.24
CA LYS A 113 -22.33 27.77 -57.09
C LYS A 113 -22.11 26.48 -56.28
N ASN A 114 -22.10 25.33 -56.94
CA ASN A 114 -21.92 24.04 -56.28
C ASN A 114 -20.53 23.92 -55.62
N TYR A 115 -19.47 24.39 -56.28
CA TYR A 115 -18.12 24.40 -55.73
C TYR A 115 -18.01 25.36 -54.53
N SER A 116 -18.54 26.58 -54.65
CA SER A 116 -18.45 27.59 -53.58
C SER A 116 -19.28 27.19 -52.34
N ASP A 117 -20.44 26.55 -52.52
CA ASP A 117 -21.18 25.99 -51.39
C ASP A 117 -20.48 24.79 -50.75
N THR A 118 -19.94 23.87 -51.55
CA THR A 118 -19.11 22.75 -51.06
C THR A 118 -17.94 23.26 -50.22
N LEU A 119 -17.24 24.29 -50.70
CA LEU A 119 -16.16 24.97 -49.97
C LEU A 119 -16.68 25.68 -48.70
N SER A 120 -17.88 26.26 -48.73
CA SER A 120 -18.56 26.82 -47.55
C SER A 120 -18.80 25.73 -46.49
N GLN A 121 -19.29 24.57 -46.92
CA GLN A 121 -19.66 23.44 -46.07
C GLN A 121 -18.43 22.76 -45.48
N THR A 122 -17.38 22.53 -46.27
CA THR A 122 -16.09 22.05 -45.77
C THR A 122 -15.49 23.00 -44.73
N ARG A 123 -15.57 24.33 -44.94
CA ARG A 123 -15.10 25.33 -43.96
C ARG A 123 -15.93 25.34 -42.67
N LYS A 124 -17.27 25.20 -42.77
CA LYS A 124 -18.16 25.06 -41.60
C LYS A 124 -17.81 23.79 -40.80
N GLN A 125 -17.67 22.65 -41.47
CA GLN A 125 -17.29 21.37 -40.87
C GLN A 125 -15.91 21.42 -40.22
N LEU A 126 -14.91 22.02 -40.88
CA LEU A 126 -13.57 22.18 -40.33
C LEU A 126 -13.58 23.06 -39.07
N LYS A 127 -14.32 24.18 -39.07
CA LYS A 127 -14.49 25.04 -37.88
C LYS A 127 -15.20 24.30 -36.73
N ALA A 128 -16.22 23.50 -37.04
CA ALA A 128 -16.91 22.66 -36.04
C ALA A 128 -15.96 21.59 -35.46
N ALA A 129 -15.19 20.90 -36.31
CA ALA A 129 -14.21 19.90 -35.89
C ALA A 129 -13.12 20.51 -34.99
N GLN A 130 -12.59 21.70 -35.34
CA GLN A 130 -11.65 22.44 -34.51
C GLN A 130 -12.26 22.84 -33.15
N ALA A 131 -13.52 23.27 -33.12
CA ALA A 131 -14.22 23.58 -31.87
C ALA A 131 -14.41 22.32 -30.98
N THR A 132 -14.78 21.18 -31.57
CA THR A 132 -14.88 19.91 -30.82
C THR A 132 -13.53 19.41 -30.34
N LEU A 133 -12.45 19.59 -31.11
CA LEU A 133 -11.09 19.22 -30.72
C LEU A 133 -10.63 20.09 -29.54
N ALA A 134 -10.81 21.42 -29.62
CA ALA A 134 -10.48 22.33 -28.52
C ALA A 134 -11.30 22.04 -27.23
N ALA A 135 -12.55 21.61 -27.37
CA ALA A 135 -13.35 21.14 -26.24
C ALA A 135 -12.81 19.83 -25.65
N GLN A 136 -12.49 18.84 -26.50
CA GLN A 136 -11.91 17.56 -26.08
C GLN A 136 -10.54 17.73 -25.41
N THR A 137 -9.65 18.58 -25.93
CA THR A 137 -8.38 18.92 -25.27
C THR A 137 -8.62 19.48 -23.88
N LYS A 138 -9.51 20.46 -23.72
CA LYS A 138 -9.87 20.98 -22.39
C LYS A 138 -10.43 19.90 -21.46
N THR A 139 -11.25 18.97 -21.95
CA THR A 139 -11.76 17.84 -21.15
C THR A 139 -10.64 16.86 -20.76
N ILE A 140 -9.68 16.60 -21.65
CA ILE A 140 -8.52 15.74 -21.36
C ILE A 140 -7.62 16.41 -20.31
N ASP A 141 -7.37 17.71 -20.43
CA ASP A 141 -6.56 18.47 -19.47
C ASP A 141 -7.22 18.52 -18.09
N THR A 142 -8.54 18.72 -18.00
CA THR A 142 -9.24 18.67 -16.70
C THR A 142 -9.32 17.27 -16.11
N LEU A 143 -9.49 16.21 -16.93
CA LEU A 143 -9.41 14.82 -16.44
C LEU A 143 -8.00 14.48 -15.93
N LYS A 144 -6.95 14.92 -16.64
CA LYS A 144 -5.56 14.71 -16.25
C LYS A 144 -5.22 15.44 -14.96
N ALA A 145 -5.62 16.71 -14.82
CA ALA A 145 -5.48 17.46 -13.58
C ALA A 145 -6.24 16.78 -12.43
N ALA A 146 -7.49 16.37 -12.65
CA ALA A 146 -8.29 15.66 -11.66
C ALA A 146 -7.65 14.32 -11.24
N SER A 147 -7.06 13.56 -12.16
CA SER A 147 -6.30 12.34 -11.81
C SER A 147 -5.13 12.69 -10.88
N ILE A 148 -4.27 13.63 -11.28
CA ILE A 148 -3.10 14.05 -10.49
C ILE A 148 -3.52 14.48 -9.08
N THR A 149 -4.58 15.28 -8.94
CA THR A 149 -5.10 15.68 -7.63
C THR A 149 -5.65 14.49 -6.83
N LYS A 150 -6.29 13.49 -7.47
CA LYS A 150 -6.73 12.26 -6.79
C LYS A 150 -5.55 11.39 -6.36
N ASP A 151 -4.54 11.23 -7.20
CA ASP A 151 -3.33 10.47 -6.91
C ASP A 151 -2.54 11.10 -5.74
N GLN A 152 -2.43 12.43 -5.72
CA GLN A 152 -1.90 13.21 -4.57
C GLN A 152 -2.75 13.00 -3.31
N THR A 153 -4.07 13.16 -3.40
CA THR A 153 -4.99 12.95 -2.25
C THR A 153 -4.87 11.53 -1.69
N LEU A 154 -4.70 10.53 -2.56
CA LEU A 154 -4.52 9.13 -2.16
C LEU A 154 -3.15 8.89 -1.50
N ALA A 155 -2.08 9.53 -1.98
CA ALA A 155 -0.76 9.46 -1.36
C ALA A 155 -0.75 10.12 0.04
N GLU A 156 -1.34 11.31 0.18
CA GLU A 156 -1.52 11.99 1.47
C GLU A 156 -2.40 11.17 2.43
N SER A 157 -3.50 10.60 1.93
CA SER A 157 -4.38 9.74 2.72
C SER A 157 -3.68 8.44 3.13
N LYS A 158 -2.77 7.92 2.30
CA LYS A 158 -1.95 6.76 2.64
C LYS A 158 -0.98 7.07 3.77
N ALA A 159 -0.22 8.16 3.67
CA ALA A 159 0.65 8.62 4.75
C ALA A 159 -0.12 8.78 6.08
N LYS A 160 -1.26 9.50 6.06
CA LYS A 160 -2.12 9.71 7.24
C LYS A 160 -2.81 8.46 7.80
N VAL A 161 -2.94 7.39 7.01
CA VAL A 161 -3.52 6.11 7.47
C VAL A 161 -2.44 5.15 7.96
N ASP A 162 -1.26 5.17 7.34
CA ASP A 162 -0.12 4.37 7.77
C ASP A 162 0.59 4.97 8.99
N GLU A 163 0.38 6.26 9.29
CA GLU A 163 0.73 6.93 10.55
C GLU A 163 -0.32 6.68 11.66
N VAL A 164 0.17 6.32 12.86
CA VAL A 164 -0.59 6.26 14.11
C VAL A 164 0.14 7.13 15.14
N SER A 165 -0.52 8.16 15.66
CA SER A 165 0.09 9.04 16.66
C SER A 165 0.23 8.35 18.02
N LEU A 166 1.47 8.17 18.47
CA LEU A 166 1.81 7.74 19.82
C LEU A 166 2.41 8.92 20.57
N LEU A 167 1.78 9.36 21.66
CA LEU A 167 2.20 10.53 22.47
C LEU A 167 2.40 11.83 21.64
N GLY A 168 1.66 11.98 20.53
CA GLY A 168 1.74 13.13 19.62
C GLY A 168 2.77 12.99 18.49
N ILE A 169 3.60 11.94 18.49
CA ILE A 169 4.54 11.65 17.40
C ILE A 169 3.86 10.68 16.40
N PRO A 170 3.80 11.00 15.09
CA PRO A 170 3.32 10.06 14.08
C PRO A 170 4.34 8.92 13.90
N LEU A 171 3.89 7.68 14.08
CA LEU A 171 4.70 6.47 13.88
C LEU A 171 4.02 5.54 12.88
N SER A 172 4.79 4.84 12.03
CA SER A 172 4.19 3.89 11.08
C SER A 172 3.46 2.76 11.80
N LYS A 173 2.39 2.19 11.21
CA LYS A 173 1.71 0.99 11.76
C LYS A 173 2.68 -0.16 12.05
N SER A 174 3.73 -0.32 11.23
CA SER A 174 4.79 -1.32 11.44
C SER A 174 5.58 -1.02 12.73
N THR A 175 6.03 0.23 12.89
CA THR A 175 6.73 0.72 14.09
C THR A 175 5.87 0.60 15.34
N TYR A 176 4.59 0.97 15.27
CA TYR A 176 3.63 0.83 16.37
C TYR A 176 3.49 -0.63 16.80
N ASN A 177 3.21 -1.54 15.86
CA ASN A 177 3.05 -2.96 16.15
C ASN A 177 4.32 -3.58 16.75
N LEU A 178 5.50 -3.21 16.24
CA LEU A 178 6.80 -3.67 16.75
C LEU A 178 7.04 -3.18 18.19
N ILE A 179 6.76 -1.90 18.49
CA ILE A 179 6.92 -1.36 19.85
C ILE A 179 5.90 -1.99 20.80
N MET A 180 4.64 -2.15 20.39
CA MET A 180 3.57 -2.68 21.25
C MET A 180 3.86 -4.15 21.63
N TRP A 181 4.10 -5.02 20.65
CA TRP A 181 4.48 -6.42 20.92
C TRP A 181 5.85 -6.54 21.59
N GLY A 182 6.80 -5.64 21.27
CA GLY A 182 8.10 -5.57 21.93
C GLY A 182 7.99 -5.28 23.44
N LEU A 183 7.09 -4.37 23.84
CA LEU A 183 6.79 -4.10 25.25
C LEU A 183 6.09 -5.28 25.93
N VAL A 184 5.09 -5.91 25.27
CA VAL A 184 4.40 -7.10 25.80
C VAL A 184 5.38 -8.26 26.04
N ILE A 185 6.24 -8.56 25.07
CA ILE A 185 7.26 -9.62 25.17
C ILE A 185 8.33 -9.22 26.20
N GLY A 186 8.77 -7.96 26.22
CA GLY A 186 9.78 -7.46 27.17
C GLY A 186 9.32 -7.56 28.62
N PHE A 187 8.13 -7.04 28.96
CA PHE A 187 7.57 -7.18 30.30
C PHE A 187 7.25 -8.64 30.65
N GLY A 188 6.79 -9.44 29.68
CA GLY A 188 6.59 -10.88 29.86
C GLY A 188 7.89 -11.61 30.25
N ALA A 189 8.99 -11.32 29.55
CA ALA A 189 10.31 -11.88 29.85
C ALA A 189 10.82 -11.45 31.23
N ILE A 190 10.69 -10.16 31.58
CA ILE A 190 11.06 -9.64 32.91
C ILE A 190 10.24 -10.34 34.00
N ALA A 191 8.92 -10.48 33.83
CA ALA A 191 8.06 -11.16 34.79
C ALA A 191 8.44 -12.63 34.98
N VAL A 192 8.73 -13.36 33.90
CA VAL A 192 9.22 -14.75 33.96
C VAL A 192 10.56 -14.85 34.71
N ILE A 193 11.50 -13.93 34.47
CA ILE A 193 12.78 -13.88 35.19
C ILE A 193 12.56 -13.62 36.69
N VAL A 194 11.70 -12.66 37.06
CA VAL A 194 11.39 -12.34 38.47
C VAL A 194 10.73 -13.53 39.18
N ILE A 195 9.78 -14.21 38.53
CA ILE A 195 9.11 -15.39 39.10
C ILE A 195 10.09 -16.56 39.25
N ALA A 196 10.93 -16.82 38.26
CA ALA A 196 11.95 -17.88 38.32
C ALA A 196 13.02 -17.61 39.38
N ARG A 197 13.46 -16.34 39.51
CA ARG A 197 14.38 -15.87 40.56
C ARG A 197 13.75 -16.07 41.94
N SER A 198 12.52 -15.57 42.17
CA SER A 198 11.82 -15.69 43.45
C SER A 198 11.65 -17.15 43.87
N GLY A 199 11.15 -18.00 42.96
CA GLY A 199 10.90 -19.42 43.25
C GLY A 199 12.14 -20.24 43.63
N SER A 200 13.34 -19.87 43.16
CA SER A 200 14.58 -20.53 43.61
C SER A 200 14.99 -20.12 45.02
N HIS A 201 14.84 -18.84 45.37
CA HIS A 201 15.24 -18.30 46.67
C HIS A 201 14.32 -18.82 47.78
N SER A 202 12.99 -18.84 47.56
CA SER A 202 12.04 -19.44 48.49
C SER A 202 12.29 -20.93 48.71
N ARG A 203 12.74 -21.66 47.67
CA ARG A 203 13.05 -23.09 47.80
C ARG A 203 14.30 -23.35 48.63
N GLU A 204 15.34 -22.54 48.48
CA GLU A 204 16.55 -22.66 49.30
C GLU A 204 16.30 -22.25 50.75
N ALA A 205 15.56 -21.16 50.99
CA ALA A 205 15.15 -20.74 52.33
C ALA A 205 14.38 -21.85 53.06
N ASN A 206 13.37 -22.44 52.42
CA ASN A 206 12.60 -23.56 52.99
C ASN A 206 13.45 -24.81 53.24
N TYR A 207 14.46 -25.08 52.41
CA TYR A 207 15.40 -26.19 52.65
C TYR A 207 16.28 -25.93 53.88
N ARG A 208 16.83 -24.70 54.02
CA ARG A 208 17.62 -24.30 55.19
C ARG A 208 16.80 -24.35 56.48
N ILE A 209 15.57 -23.83 56.47
CA ILE A 209 14.65 -23.90 57.62
C ILE A 209 14.39 -25.36 58.02
N LYS A 210 14.11 -26.24 57.05
CA LYS A 210 13.90 -27.67 57.34
C LYS A 210 15.13 -28.32 57.97
N LEU A 211 16.33 -28.04 57.46
CA LEU A 211 17.58 -28.57 57.98
C LEU A 211 17.88 -28.08 59.41
N TYR A 212 17.57 -26.82 59.73
CA TYR A 212 17.68 -26.31 61.11
C TYR A 212 16.68 -26.98 62.05
N ASN A 213 15.44 -27.20 61.62
CA ASN A 213 14.43 -27.89 62.43
C ASN A 213 14.83 -29.34 62.72
N GLU A 214 15.35 -30.05 61.72
CA GLU A 214 15.87 -31.43 61.87
C GLU A 214 17.04 -31.48 62.86
N LEU A 215 18.00 -30.55 62.76
CA LEU A 215 19.13 -30.44 63.68
C LEU A 215 18.68 -30.08 65.12
N GLU A 216 17.66 -29.23 65.28
CA GLU A 216 17.11 -28.88 66.60
C GLU A 216 16.37 -30.07 67.24
N GLU A 217 15.66 -30.88 66.44
CA GLU A 217 15.03 -32.12 66.88
C GLU A 217 16.07 -33.17 67.29
N GLU A 218 17.10 -33.41 66.47
CA GLU A 218 18.22 -34.28 66.82
C GLU A 218 18.94 -33.82 68.11
N TYR A 219 19.16 -32.52 68.28
CA TYR A 219 19.78 -31.96 69.49
C TYR A 219 18.90 -32.14 70.74
N LYS A 220 17.58 -31.97 70.63
CA LYS A 220 16.62 -32.26 71.71
C LYS A 220 16.65 -33.74 72.10
N ILE A 221 16.65 -34.64 71.11
CA ILE A 221 16.73 -36.09 71.29
C ILE A 221 18.09 -36.50 71.90
N TYR A 222 19.19 -35.86 71.51
CA TYR A 222 20.49 -36.07 72.15
C TYR A 222 20.46 -35.64 73.62
N LYS A 223 19.90 -34.46 73.92
CA LYS A 223 19.82 -33.91 75.28
C LYS A 223 18.93 -34.74 76.21
N SER A 224 17.82 -35.30 75.73
CA SER A 224 17.00 -36.22 76.53
C SER A 224 17.76 -37.52 76.81
N LYS A 225 18.36 -38.15 75.79
CA LYS A 225 19.15 -39.38 75.91
C LYS A 225 20.39 -39.21 76.82
N ALA A 226 21.02 -38.03 76.83
CA ALA A 226 22.12 -37.72 77.74
C ALA A 226 21.63 -37.69 79.20
N ASN A 227 20.56 -36.94 79.47
CA ASN A 227 19.93 -36.82 80.80
C ASN A 227 19.40 -38.19 81.31
N GLU A 228 18.86 -39.03 80.42
CA GLU A 228 18.47 -40.42 80.72
C GLU A 228 19.67 -41.29 81.10
N LYS A 229 20.80 -41.18 80.39
CA LYS A 229 22.05 -41.88 80.73
C LYS A 229 22.61 -41.40 82.08
N GLU A 230 22.63 -40.09 82.33
CA GLU A 230 23.09 -39.52 83.61
C GLU A 230 22.22 -40.01 84.77
N LYS A 231 20.88 -39.98 84.63
CA LYS A 231 19.93 -40.52 85.62
C LYS A 231 20.09 -42.03 85.83
N LYS A 232 20.37 -42.79 84.77
CA LYS A 232 20.62 -44.22 84.86
C LYS A 232 21.93 -44.50 85.61
N LEU A 233 23.02 -43.85 85.22
CA LEU A 233 24.33 -43.99 85.86
C LEU A 233 24.29 -43.56 87.34
N ALA A 234 23.55 -42.50 87.68
CA ALA A 234 23.37 -42.07 89.06
C ALA A 234 22.62 -43.12 89.91
N ARG A 235 21.60 -43.77 89.34
CA ARG A 235 20.89 -44.88 90.00
C ARG A 235 21.79 -46.11 90.16
N GLU A 236 22.53 -46.49 89.12
CA GLU A 236 23.47 -47.62 89.16
C GLU A 236 24.57 -47.39 90.21
N LEU A 237 25.15 -46.19 90.25
CA LEU A 237 26.16 -45.80 91.24
C LEU A 237 25.59 -45.77 92.67
N GLN A 238 24.31 -45.39 92.85
CA GLN A 238 23.63 -45.50 94.15
C GLN A 238 23.37 -46.96 94.54
N THR A 239 22.96 -47.83 93.60
CA THR A 239 22.78 -49.26 93.85
C THR A 239 24.10 -49.94 94.25
N GLU A 240 25.20 -49.66 93.54
CA GLU A 240 26.52 -50.22 93.90
C GLU A 240 27.08 -49.63 95.22
N ARG A 241 26.70 -48.40 95.61
CA ARG A 241 26.99 -47.87 96.95
C ARG A 241 26.25 -48.64 98.04
N ASN A 242 24.91 -48.72 97.96
CA ASN A 242 24.10 -49.44 98.94
C ASN A 242 24.60 -50.88 99.13
N LYS A 243 24.86 -51.58 98.02
CA LYS A 243 25.40 -52.95 97.98
C LYS A 243 26.81 -53.08 98.57
N ASN A 244 27.65 -52.05 98.45
CA ASN A 244 28.97 -52.03 99.11
C ASN A 244 28.83 -51.79 100.62
N ASP A 245 27.92 -50.92 101.05
CA ASP A 245 27.64 -50.68 102.47
C ASP A 245 27.03 -51.94 103.15
N GLU A 246 26.16 -52.67 102.45
CA GLU A 246 25.66 -54.01 102.84
C GLU A 246 26.80 -55.04 103.00
N LEU A 247 27.76 -55.08 102.06
CA LEU A 247 28.90 -56.01 102.11
C LEU A 247 29.98 -55.63 103.12
N MET A 248 30.14 -54.34 103.43
CA MET A 248 31.16 -53.82 104.36
C MET A 248 30.70 -53.78 105.83
N GLY A 249 29.47 -54.21 106.13
CA GLY A 249 29.04 -54.50 107.50
C GLY A 249 29.06 -53.31 108.46
N LYS A 250 28.72 -52.11 107.98
CA LYS A 250 28.57 -50.90 108.82
C LYS A 250 27.10 -50.62 109.15
N GLY A 251 26.53 -51.49 109.98
CA GLY A 251 25.25 -51.31 110.69
C GLY A 251 25.43 -51.63 112.16
#